data_AF-A0A358C257-F1
#
_entry.id   AF-A0A358C257-F1
#
_cell.length_a   1.000
_cell.length_b   1.000
_cell.length_c   1.000
_cell.angle_alpha   90.00
_cell.angle_beta   90.00
_cell.angle_gamma   90.00
#
_symmetry.space_group_name_H-M   'P 1'
#
loop_
_entity.id
_entity.type
_entity.pdbx_description
1 polymer ?
#
loop_
_entity_poly.entity_id
_entity_poly.type
_entity_poly.pdbx_seq_one_letter_code
_entity_poly.pdbx_strand_id
1 'polypeptide(L)'
;MNYILSLLTISLLLLPTVGHAQSLYSHVAVSSGVNAPGSITGAPDGASATFASSVSWVEPGFSQASTGDVSFQYTVPSDDLYSMTVQFMNGASVEHTAIVVFVGMAPTGIETIQNPDNVTFDRVHISPDDPLFGIDAVWISSAAEEPVPISDPVDSSTDGSLTGQPAPEPLERPIGYPRLVKLVDDHNASTQHDTAVYAIDTSGKRRPFSNETIYFSWFADFDAVETIPADQMAAIPLGAAMPMHQGTWLVKIQSTPDVYAVEQGGVLRRIPDENTALYYYGPDWAKRVRDIAPTDWPRYTKRDDLSSVHADDSLVRDQNFVVWHIRNGVKRQIPENDLAFYGVNDETIIYHLFSSTNPSLIDLIDSYPIGMMYDRFDDFGWYNF
;
A
#
# COMPACT_ATOMS: atom_id res chain seq x y z
N MET A 1 -60.13 -37.63 -35.99
CA MET A 1 -60.81 -36.72 -35.05
C MET A 1 -61.25 -37.54 -33.85
N ASN A 2 -60.82 -37.36 -32.61
CA ASN A 2 -59.85 -36.47 -31.96
C ASN A 2 -59.47 -37.11 -30.61
N TYR A 3 -58.17 -37.07 -30.32
CA TYR A 3 -57.43 -37.02 -29.04
C TYR A 3 -57.96 -37.71 -27.75
N ILE A 4 -57.14 -38.68 -27.31
CA ILE A 4 -57.01 -39.14 -25.91
C ILE A 4 -56.07 -38.15 -25.19
N LEU A 5 -56.53 -37.60 -24.06
CA LEU A 5 -55.72 -36.80 -23.12
C LEU A 5 -54.70 -37.71 -22.42
N SER A 6 -53.42 -37.38 -22.51
CA SER A 6 -52.36 -37.90 -21.62
C SER A 6 -51.85 -36.73 -20.77
N LEU A 7 -52.02 -36.81 -19.46
CA LEU A 7 -51.41 -35.88 -18.51
C LEU A 7 -49.92 -36.19 -18.40
N LEU A 8 -49.07 -35.26 -18.83
CA LEU A 8 -47.63 -35.29 -18.61
C LEU A 8 -47.33 -34.56 -17.29
N THR A 9 -47.04 -35.31 -16.22
CA THR A 9 -46.45 -34.74 -15.00
C THR A 9 -44.98 -34.44 -15.26
N ILE A 10 -44.64 -33.15 -15.36
CA ILE A 10 -43.25 -32.68 -15.39
C ILE A 10 -42.76 -32.66 -13.93
N SER A 11 -42.02 -33.69 -13.53
CA SER A 11 -41.16 -33.61 -12.34
C SER A 11 -39.97 -32.72 -12.69
N LEU A 12 -39.99 -31.48 -12.17
CA LEU A 12 -38.85 -30.58 -12.22
C LEU A 12 -37.80 -31.15 -11.24
N LEU A 13 -36.75 -31.79 -11.76
CA LEU A 13 -35.56 -32.09 -10.97
C LEU A 13 -34.90 -30.74 -10.60
N LEU A 14 -35.06 -30.30 -9.36
CA LEU A 14 -34.13 -29.34 -8.78
C LEU A 14 -32.78 -30.05 -8.64
N LEU A 15 -31.85 -29.73 -9.55
CA LEU A 15 -30.44 -29.99 -9.30
C LEU A 15 -30.00 -29.06 -8.15
N PRO A 16 -29.28 -29.56 -7.13
CA PRO A 16 -28.67 -28.68 -6.15
C PRO A 16 -27.67 -27.77 -6.89
N THR A 17 -27.83 -26.46 -6.74
CA THR A 17 -26.82 -25.49 -7.15
C THR A 17 -25.59 -25.71 -6.30
N VAL A 18 -24.52 -26.24 -6.90
CA VAL A 18 -23.20 -26.31 -6.27
C VAL A 18 -22.73 -24.87 -6.08
N GLY A 19 -22.62 -24.39 -4.84
CA GLY A 19 -21.93 -23.15 -4.55
C GLY A 19 -20.48 -23.30 -4.98
N HIS A 20 -20.01 -22.48 -5.93
CA HIS A 20 -18.59 -22.45 -6.28
C HIS A 20 -17.82 -21.85 -5.09
N ALA A 21 -16.82 -22.59 -4.58
CA ALA A 21 -15.85 -22.03 -3.64
C ALA A 21 -15.23 -20.77 -4.27
N GLN A 22 -15.25 -19.66 -3.55
CA GLN A 22 -14.59 -18.44 -4.00
C GLN A 22 -13.11 -18.52 -3.62
N SER A 23 -12.23 -18.29 -4.60
CA SER A 23 -10.79 -18.17 -4.35
C SER A 23 -10.46 -16.71 -4.06
N LEU A 24 -9.81 -16.46 -2.92
CA LEU A 24 -9.24 -15.16 -2.59
C LEU A 24 -7.74 -15.19 -2.89
N TYR A 25 -7.35 -14.61 -4.02
CA TYR A 25 -5.94 -14.53 -4.41
C TYR A 25 -5.17 -13.53 -3.56
N SER A 26 -3.90 -13.82 -3.31
CA SER A 26 -3.00 -12.82 -2.74
C SER A 26 -2.90 -11.63 -3.68
N HIS A 27 -2.85 -10.43 -3.12
CA HIS A 27 -2.81 -9.19 -3.90
C HIS A 27 -1.52 -8.41 -3.67
N VAL A 28 -0.73 -8.85 -2.69
CA VAL A 28 0.53 -8.26 -2.27
C VAL A 28 1.52 -9.38 -1.97
N ALA A 29 2.81 -9.10 -2.19
CA ALA A 29 3.90 -9.97 -1.81
C ALA A 29 5.05 -9.15 -1.22
N VAL A 30 5.41 -9.46 0.03
CA VAL A 30 6.64 -8.98 0.69
C VAL A 30 7.69 -10.08 0.59
N SER A 31 8.97 -9.76 0.42
CA SER A 31 9.98 -10.83 0.29
C SER A 31 11.39 -10.41 0.66
N SER A 32 12.26 -11.39 0.87
CA SER A 32 13.70 -11.21 0.96
C SER A 32 14.41 -12.30 0.15
N GLY A 33 15.36 -11.90 -0.71
CA GLY A 33 16.11 -12.85 -1.53
C GLY A 33 15.26 -13.62 -2.54
N VAL A 34 14.19 -13.01 -3.05
CA VAL A 34 13.27 -13.61 -4.04
C VAL A 34 13.34 -12.80 -5.33
N ASN A 35 13.51 -13.48 -6.47
CA ASN A 35 13.41 -12.85 -7.78
C ASN A 35 11.94 -12.80 -8.22
N ALA A 36 11.53 -11.66 -8.77
CA ALA A 36 10.17 -11.41 -9.26
C ALA A 36 9.04 -11.77 -8.24
N PRO A 37 9.11 -11.29 -6.99
CA PRO A 37 8.16 -11.65 -5.94
C PRO A 37 6.70 -11.28 -6.27
N GLY A 38 6.47 -10.23 -7.06
CA GLY A 38 5.12 -9.85 -7.49
C GLY A 38 4.41 -10.89 -8.36
N SER A 39 5.15 -11.84 -8.95
CA SER A 39 4.55 -12.90 -9.77
C SER A 39 3.58 -13.77 -8.98
N ILE A 40 3.75 -13.88 -7.65
CA ILE A 40 2.90 -14.71 -6.76
C ILE A 40 1.49 -14.13 -6.55
N THR A 41 1.25 -12.89 -6.99
CA THR A 41 0.00 -12.15 -6.75
C THR A 41 -0.99 -12.34 -7.90
N GLY A 42 -2.28 -12.38 -7.57
CA GLY A 42 -3.33 -12.63 -8.54
C GLY A 42 -3.49 -14.11 -8.89
N ALA A 43 -4.23 -14.35 -9.97
CA ALA A 43 -4.45 -15.70 -10.47
C ALA A 43 -3.20 -16.22 -11.20
N PRO A 44 -2.96 -17.55 -11.23
CA PRO A 44 -1.81 -18.12 -11.91
C PRO A 44 -1.69 -17.64 -13.35
N ASP A 45 -0.52 -17.12 -13.71
CA ASP A 45 -0.24 -16.56 -15.04
C ASP A 45 0.97 -17.21 -15.71
N GLY A 46 1.65 -18.12 -15.00
CA GLY A 46 2.82 -18.85 -15.47
C GLY A 46 4.14 -18.12 -15.26
N ALA A 47 4.14 -16.90 -14.74
CA ALA A 47 5.32 -16.30 -14.14
C ALA A 47 5.56 -16.95 -12.76
N SER A 48 6.78 -16.88 -12.23
CA SER A 48 7.04 -17.46 -10.91
C SER A 48 8.07 -16.64 -10.13
N ALA A 49 7.75 -16.40 -8.86
CA ALA A 49 8.69 -15.92 -7.87
C ALA A 49 9.68 -17.07 -7.55
N THR A 50 10.99 -16.81 -7.60
CA THR A 50 12.02 -17.83 -7.36
C THR A 50 12.95 -17.44 -6.22
N PHE A 51 13.35 -18.42 -5.41
CA PHE A 51 14.16 -18.19 -4.21
C PHE A 51 15.64 -18.25 -4.54
N ALA A 52 16.41 -17.24 -4.10
CA ALA A 52 17.86 -17.22 -4.32
C ALA A 52 18.62 -18.19 -3.39
N SER A 53 18.05 -18.55 -2.24
CA SER A 53 18.68 -19.41 -1.23
C SER A 53 17.67 -19.97 -0.22
N SER A 54 18.11 -20.86 0.67
CA SER A 54 17.29 -21.40 1.77
C SER A 54 17.02 -20.42 2.91
N VAL A 55 17.55 -19.19 2.86
CA VAL A 55 17.20 -18.11 3.79
C VAL A 55 16.29 -17.06 3.15
N SER A 56 15.94 -17.25 1.88
CA SER A 56 14.96 -16.42 1.18
C SER A 56 13.56 -16.69 1.72
N TRP A 57 12.65 -15.74 1.59
CA TRP A 57 11.25 -15.93 1.97
C TRP A 57 10.33 -14.99 1.21
N VAL A 58 9.06 -15.37 1.11
CA VAL A 58 7.98 -14.56 0.56
C VAL A 58 6.76 -14.58 1.47
N GLU A 59 6.11 -13.44 1.62
CA GLU A 59 4.90 -13.22 2.39
C GLU A 59 3.78 -12.71 1.48
N PRO A 60 3.02 -13.60 0.81
CA PRO A 60 1.80 -13.21 0.11
C PRO A 60 0.70 -12.82 1.10
N GLY A 61 0.11 -11.64 0.90
CA GLY A 61 -0.96 -11.09 1.72
C GLY A 61 -2.30 -11.00 0.99
N PHE A 62 -3.38 -11.03 1.77
CA PHE A 62 -4.76 -11.09 1.27
C PHE A 62 -5.52 -9.81 1.62
N SER A 63 -6.51 -9.45 0.81
CA SER A 63 -7.23 -8.16 0.98
C SER A 63 -8.12 -8.14 2.22
N GLN A 64 -8.32 -9.29 2.84
CA GLN A 64 -9.05 -9.48 4.09
C GLN A 64 -8.49 -10.70 4.82
N ALA A 65 -8.59 -10.67 6.15
CA ALA A 65 -8.26 -11.83 6.95
C ALA A 65 -9.24 -12.99 6.66
N SER A 66 -8.76 -14.22 6.81
CA SER A 66 -9.52 -15.42 6.51
C SER A 66 -9.15 -16.56 7.44
N THR A 67 -9.99 -17.59 7.46
CA THR A 67 -9.74 -18.87 8.13
C THR A 67 -9.67 -20.04 7.13
N GLY A 68 -9.73 -19.76 5.82
CA GLY A 68 -9.73 -20.80 4.78
C GLY A 68 -8.39 -21.48 4.57
N ASP A 69 -8.38 -22.47 3.68
CA ASP A 69 -7.16 -23.22 3.35
C ASP A 69 -6.29 -22.46 2.38
N VAL A 70 -4.97 -22.57 2.51
CA VAL A 70 -4.01 -21.88 1.65
C VAL A 70 -3.58 -22.83 0.55
N SER A 71 -3.79 -22.44 -0.69
CA SER A 71 -3.33 -23.16 -1.86
C SER A 71 -2.26 -22.35 -2.59
N PHE A 72 -1.31 -23.04 -3.20
CA PHE A 72 -0.30 -22.39 -4.04
C PHE A 72 0.01 -23.20 -5.29
N GLN A 73 0.25 -22.50 -6.38
CA GLN A 73 0.76 -23.07 -7.62
C GLN A 73 2.26 -22.90 -7.65
N TYR A 74 2.98 -23.98 -7.89
CA TYR A 74 4.43 -24.02 -7.90
C TYR A 74 4.98 -24.51 -9.24
N THR A 75 6.21 -24.12 -9.53
CA THR A 75 7.00 -24.58 -10.68
C THR A 75 8.26 -25.27 -10.17
N VAL A 76 8.58 -26.46 -10.68
CA VAL A 76 9.72 -27.28 -10.24
C VAL A 76 10.55 -27.78 -11.43
N PRO A 77 11.88 -27.95 -11.26
CA PRO A 77 12.76 -28.42 -12.32
C PRO A 77 12.73 -29.95 -12.53
N SER A 78 12.30 -30.71 -11.52
CA SER A 78 12.31 -32.18 -11.53
C SER A 78 11.20 -32.74 -10.63
N ASP A 79 10.94 -34.04 -10.77
CA ASP A 79 9.96 -34.76 -9.95
C ASP A 79 10.54 -35.21 -8.59
N ASP A 80 11.35 -34.34 -7.97
CA ASP A 80 12.00 -34.60 -6.67
C ASP A 80 11.09 -34.20 -5.50
N LEU A 81 11.56 -34.45 -4.27
CA LEU A 81 10.88 -34.03 -3.06
C LEU A 81 11.37 -32.63 -2.65
N TYR A 82 10.45 -31.71 -2.42
CA TYR A 82 10.73 -30.35 -1.96
C TYR A 82 10.08 -30.11 -0.60
N SER A 83 10.66 -29.20 0.18
CA SER A 83 10.04 -28.75 1.41
C SER A 83 10.16 -27.26 1.65
N MET A 84 9.18 -26.75 2.38
CA MET A 84 9.10 -25.36 2.81
C MET A 84 8.43 -25.30 4.19
N THR A 85 8.73 -24.23 4.91
CA THR A 85 7.97 -23.83 6.09
C THR A 85 6.97 -22.75 5.67
N VAL A 86 5.71 -22.95 6.05
CA VAL A 86 4.62 -21.99 5.84
C VAL A 86 4.05 -21.59 7.19
N GLN A 87 4.08 -20.30 7.50
CA GLN A 87 3.53 -19.76 8.74
C GLN A 87 2.31 -18.91 8.43
N PHE A 88 1.21 -19.17 9.12
CA PHE A 88 -0.01 -18.37 9.03
C PHE A 88 0.14 -17.21 9.99
N MET A 89 0.10 -15.98 9.47
CA MET A 89 0.36 -14.79 10.27
C MET A 89 -0.89 -13.92 10.39
N ASN A 90 -1.02 -13.26 11.53
CA ASN A 90 -2.04 -12.24 11.78
C ASN A 90 -1.38 -11.06 12.50
N GLY A 91 -1.32 -9.90 11.85
CA GLY A 91 -0.52 -8.78 12.38
C GLY A 91 0.94 -9.19 12.57
N ALA A 92 1.52 -9.12 13.77
CA ALA A 92 2.90 -9.56 14.03
C ALA A 92 3.02 -10.99 14.58
N SER A 93 1.88 -11.65 14.81
CA SER A 93 1.83 -12.97 15.43
C SER A 93 1.92 -14.08 14.39
N VAL A 94 2.67 -15.13 14.72
CA VAL A 94 2.58 -16.42 14.05
C VAL A 94 1.45 -17.20 14.72
N GLU A 95 0.33 -17.36 14.03
CA GLU A 95 -0.84 -18.08 14.55
C GLU A 95 -0.69 -19.59 14.37
N HIS A 96 -0.07 -19.99 13.25
CA HIS A 96 0.21 -21.39 12.98
C HIS A 96 1.49 -21.56 12.14
N THR A 97 2.14 -22.72 12.24
CA THR A 97 3.30 -23.08 11.40
C THR A 97 3.12 -24.51 10.89
N ALA A 98 3.15 -24.65 9.57
CA ALA A 98 3.11 -25.90 8.86
C ALA A 98 4.46 -26.13 8.15
N ILE A 99 4.95 -27.37 8.18
CA ILE A 99 6.04 -27.81 7.30
C ILE A 99 5.36 -28.56 6.16
N VAL A 100 5.55 -28.06 4.94
CA VAL A 100 4.96 -28.63 3.73
C VAL A 100 6.06 -29.41 3.03
N VAL A 101 5.79 -30.69 2.80
CA VAL A 101 6.66 -31.56 2.03
C VAL A 101 5.84 -32.08 0.86
N PHE A 102 6.28 -31.82 -0.35
CA PHE A 102 5.54 -32.13 -1.57
C PHE A 102 6.46 -32.72 -2.63
N VAL A 103 5.88 -33.55 -3.50
CA VAL A 103 6.58 -34.11 -4.66
C VAL A 103 6.36 -33.15 -5.80
N GLY A 104 7.44 -32.64 -6.38
CA GLY A 104 7.36 -31.85 -7.58
C GLY A 104 6.69 -32.65 -8.70
N MET A 105 5.64 -32.12 -9.31
CA MET A 105 5.11 -32.65 -10.57
C MET A 105 5.52 -31.69 -11.69
N ALA A 106 6.65 -31.96 -12.34
CA ALA A 106 7.20 -31.03 -13.32
C ALA A 106 6.27 -30.86 -14.54
N PRO A 107 6.15 -29.64 -15.10
CA PRO A 107 6.82 -28.44 -14.64
C PRO A 107 6.06 -27.69 -13.54
N THR A 108 4.76 -27.96 -13.35
CA THR A 108 3.87 -27.18 -12.46
C THR A 108 2.91 -28.06 -11.68
N GLY A 109 2.71 -27.75 -10.41
CA GLY A 109 1.73 -28.42 -9.53
C GLY A 109 0.98 -27.45 -8.63
N ILE A 110 -0.01 -27.96 -7.90
CA ILE A 110 -0.76 -27.22 -6.89
C ILE A 110 -0.70 -28.00 -5.58
N GLU A 111 -0.31 -27.32 -4.52
CA GLU A 111 -0.45 -27.83 -3.16
C GLU A 111 -1.53 -27.05 -2.40
N THR A 112 -2.17 -27.73 -1.44
CA THR A 112 -3.11 -27.09 -0.52
C THR A 112 -2.77 -27.46 0.91
N ILE A 113 -2.55 -26.43 1.70
CA ILE A 113 -2.26 -26.47 3.12
C ILE A 113 -3.58 -26.22 3.83
N GLN A 114 -4.06 -27.24 4.51
CA GLN A 114 -5.21 -27.09 5.40
C GLN A 114 -4.84 -26.11 6.50
N ASN A 115 -5.73 -25.17 6.82
CA ASN A 115 -5.54 -24.27 7.96
C ASN A 115 -6.04 -24.96 9.24
N PRO A 116 -5.18 -25.58 10.06
CA PRO A 116 -5.64 -26.27 11.24
C PRO A 116 -6.15 -25.25 12.26
N ASP A 117 -7.19 -25.64 13.00
CA ASP A 117 -7.79 -24.86 14.08
C ASP A 117 -8.56 -23.60 13.66
N ASN A 118 -8.85 -23.41 12.36
CA ASN A 118 -9.55 -22.22 11.82
C ASN A 118 -8.93 -20.90 12.33
N VAL A 119 -7.61 -20.84 12.48
CA VAL A 119 -6.96 -19.60 12.91
C VAL A 119 -7.19 -18.52 11.87
N THR A 120 -7.42 -17.30 12.33
CA THR A 120 -7.59 -16.15 11.46
C THR A 120 -6.21 -15.62 11.07
N PHE A 121 -5.95 -15.48 9.77
CA PHE A 121 -4.69 -14.98 9.23
C PHE A 121 -4.95 -13.97 8.12
N ASP A 122 -4.02 -13.03 7.93
CA ASP A 122 -4.05 -12.00 6.88
C ASP A 122 -3.01 -12.23 5.78
N ARG A 123 -2.06 -13.13 6.03
CA ARG A 123 -0.98 -13.54 5.11
C ARG A 123 -0.40 -14.89 5.51
N VAL A 124 0.44 -15.44 4.63
CA VAL A 124 1.33 -16.55 4.96
C VAL A 124 2.79 -16.17 4.74
N HIS A 125 3.70 -16.62 5.61
CA HIS A 125 5.15 -16.53 5.42
C HIS A 125 5.67 -17.86 4.90
N ILE A 126 6.27 -17.86 3.71
CA ILE A 126 6.78 -19.04 3.02
C ILE A 126 8.29 -18.94 2.94
N SER A 127 8.99 -19.89 3.55
CA SER A 127 10.44 -20.03 3.50
C SER A 127 10.80 -21.43 2.97
N PRO A 128 11.61 -21.55 1.90
CA PRO A 128 12.01 -22.83 1.36
C PRO A 128 13.14 -23.45 2.20
N ASP A 129 13.08 -24.75 2.44
CA ASP A 129 14.28 -25.50 2.81
C ASP A 129 15.12 -25.82 1.57
N ASP A 130 14.43 -26.04 0.43
CA ASP A 130 15.02 -26.25 -0.89
C ASP A 130 14.61 -25.11 -1.85
N PRO A 131 15.52 -24.22 -2.27
CA PRO A 131 15.18 -23.04 -3.06
C PRO A 131 14.99 -23.33 -4.57
N LEU A 132 14.98 -24.60 -5.00
CA LEU A 132 14.96 -24.94 -6.43
C LEU A 132 13.57 -24.88 -7.07
N PHE A 133 12.51 -24.50 -6.34
CA PHE A 133 11.16 -24.30 -6.89
C PHE A 133 10.78 -22.81 -6.97
N GLY A 134 9.78 -22.51 -7.79
CA GLY A 134 9.15 -21.19 -7.87
C GLY A 134 7.68 -21.24 -7.47
N ILE A 135 7.10 -20.10 -7.11
CA ILE A 135 5.67 -19.95 -6.82
C ILE A 135 5.04 -18.96 -7.79
N ASP A 136 3.99 -19.40 -8.47
CA ASP A 136 3.23 -18.66 -9.47
C ASP A 136 2.03 -17.95 -8.85
N ALA A 137 1.30 -18.60 -7.93
CA ALA A 137 0.20 -17.94 -7.24
C ALA A 137 -0.02 -18.52 -5.86
N VAL A 138 -0.56 -17.69 -4.96
CA VAL A 138 -1.07 -18.12 -3.65
C VAL A 138 -2.49 -17.58 -3.46
N TRP A 139 -3.41 -18.45 -3.03
CA TRP A 139 -4.79 -18.09 -2.78
C TRP A 139 -5.38 -18.85 -1.60
N ILE A 140 -6.47 -18.31 -1.07
CA ILE A 140 -7.27 -18.95 -0.04
C ILE A 140 -8.49 -19.59 -0.69
N SER A 141 -8.75 -20.85 -0.35
CA SER A 141 -9.99 -21.54 -0.67
C SER A 141 -10.89 -21.53 0.58
N SER A 142 -11.99 -20.78 0.54
CA SER A 142 -13.00 -20.84 1.62
C SER A 142 -14.14 -21.80 1.25
N ALA A 143 -14.67 -22.53 2.23
CA ALA A 143 -15.93 -23.24 2.06
C ALA A 143 -17.04 -22.25 1.68
N ALA A 144 -17.89 -22.60 0.73
CA ALA A 144 -19.01 -21.75 0.32
C ALA A 144 -19.93 -21.48 1.52
N GLU A 145 -20.22 -20.21 1.83
CA GLU A 145 -21.34 -19.89 2.72
C GLU A 145 -22.63 -20.41 2.11
N GLU A 146 -23.48 -21.07 2.91
CA GLU A 146 -24.83 -21.42 2.46
C GLU A 146 -25.55 -20.13 2.03
N PRO A 147 -26.23 -20.11 0.88
CA PRO A 147 -26.94 -18.92 0.43
C PRO A 147 -27.93 -18.50 1.52
N VAL A 148 -27.73 -17.30 2.05
CA VAL A 148 -28.67 -16.67 2.99
C VAL A 148 -30.06 -16.68 2.33
N PRO A 149 -31.10 -17.23 2.97
CA PRO A 149 -32.43 -17.23 2.39
C PRO A 149 -32.87 -15.77 2.21
N ILE A 150 -33.14 -15.41 0.96
CA ILE A 150 -33.69 -14.10 0.58
C ILE A 150 -35.00 -13.94 1.36
N SER A 151 -35.04 -12.99 2.30
CA SER A 151 -36.28 -12.58 2.93
C SER A 151 -37.04 -11.67 1.95
N ASP A 152 -38.36 -11.91 1.86
CA ASP A 152 -39.26 -11.21 0.94
C ASP A 152 -39.12 -9.69 1.01
N PRO A 153 -39.33 -8.96 -0.10
CA PRO A 153 -39.13 -7.52 -0.15
C PRO A 153 -40.12 -6.82 0.78
N VAL A 154 -39.60 -6.07 1.75
CA VAL A 154 -40.39 -5.14 2.56
C VAL A 154 -40.85 -3.99 1.67
N ASP A 155 -42.17 -3.88 1.53
CA ASP A 155 -42.88 -2.79 0.89
C ASP A 155 -42.47 -1.44 1.51
N SER A 156 -41.92 -0.55 0.69
CA SER A 156 -41.56 0.81 1.08
C SER A 156 -42.22 1.81 0.13
N SER A 157 -43.46 2.15 0.45
CA SER A 157 -44.11 3.34 -0.09
C SER A 157 -44.14 4.44 0.98
N THR A 158 -43.30 5.47 0.86
CA THR A 158 -43.70 6.88 1.08
C THR A 158 -42.64 7.86 0.57
N ASP A 159 -43.02 8.53 -0.54
CA ASP A 159 -42.99 9.98 -0.83
C ASP A 159 -41.75 10.86 -0.52
N GLY A 160 -41.38 11.68 -1.53
CA GLY A 160 -40.99 13.07 -1.28
C GLY A 160 -39.55 13.50 -1.52
N SER A 161 -39.16 13.62 -2.80
CA SER A 161 -38.31 14.70 -3.35
C SER A 161 -37.09 15.19 -2.53
N LEU A 162 -35.88 14.79 -2.93
CA LEU A 162 -34.76 15.71 -3.19
C LEU A 162 -33.83 15.07 -4.25
N THR A 163 -33.60 15.80 -5.34
CA THR A 163 -32.60 15.49 -6.35
C THR A 163 -31.20 15.57 -5.75
N GLY A 164 -30.65 14.44 -5.35
CA GLY A 164 -29.23 14.25 -5.08
C GLY A 164 -28.77 13.09 -5.92
N GLN A 165 -28.13 13.38 -7.06
CA GLN A 165 -27.29 12.40 -7.74
C GLN A 165 -26.36 11.81 -6.65
N PRO A 166 -26.30 10.49 -6.45
CA PRO A 166 -25.27 9.91 -5.61
C PRO A 166 -23.93 10.42 -6.14
N ALA A 167 -23.08 10.94 -5.24
CA ALA A 167 -21.71 11.25 -5.60
C ALA A 167 -21.11 10.00 -6.29
N PRO A 168 -20.31 10.15 -7.35
CA PRO A 168 -19.59 9.01 -7.90
C PRO A 168 -18.88 8.31 -6.73
N GLU A 169 -18.97 6.97 -6.69
CA GLU A 169 -18.36 6.17 -5.63
C GLU A 169 -16.92 6.66 -5.42
N PRO A 170 -16.51 6.97 -4.17
CA PRO A 170 -15.15 7.41 -3.93
C PRO A 170 -14.20 6.32 -4.46
N LEU A 171 -13.19 6.71 -5.25
CA LEU A 171 -12.00 5.88 -5.39
C LEU A 171 -11.59 5.48 -3.97
N GLU A 172 -11.53 4.17 -3.67
CA GLU A 172 -11.10 3.70 -2.34
C GLU A 172 -9.74 4.34 -2.05
N ARG A 173 -9.70 5.26 -1.07
CA ARG A 173 -8.47 5.95 -0.64
C ARG A 173 -7.89 5.26 0.59
N PRO A 174 -6.59 5.40 0.86
CA PRO A 174 -5.99 4.94 2.10
C PRO A 174 -6.72 5.48 3.31
N ILE A 175 -6.84 4.63 4.35
CA ILE A 175 -7.13 5.13 5.69
C ILE A 175 -6.03 6.14 6.03
N GLY A 176 -6.41 7.30 6.54
CA GLY A 176 -5.47 8.39 6.84
C GLY A 176 -5.26 9.39 5.69
N TYR A 177 -5.66 9.07 4.45
CA TYR A 177 -5.63 10.06 3.36
C TYR A 177 -6.50 11.25 3.76
N PRO A 178 -5.94 12.47 3.84
CA PRO A 178 -6.67 13.58 4.40
C PRO A 178 -7.76 14.01 3.44
N ARG A 179 -8.90 14.38 4.00
CA ARG A 179 -9.95 15.04 3.22
C ARG A 179 -9.41 16.40 2.76
N LEU A 180 -9.33 16.61 1.45
CA LEU A 180 -8.87 17.87 0.88
C LEU A 180 -10.07 18.72 0.49
N VAL A 181 -10.08 19.98 0.92
CA VAL A 181 -11.22 20.88 0.70
C VAL A 181 -10.78 22.26 0.21
N LYS A 182 -11.59 22.87 -0.66
CA LYS A 182 -11.52 24.29 -1.03
C LYS A 182 -12.91 24.91 -1.04
N LEU A 183 -12.98 26.24 -1.10
CA LEU A 183 -14.25 26.94 -1.26
C LEU A 183 -14.79 26.80 -2.69
N VAL A 184 -16.11 26.94 -2.83
CA VAL A 184 -16.78 27.13 -4.12
C VAL A 184 -16.18 28.33 -4.83
N ASP A 185 -15.89 28.16 -6.12
CA ASP A 185 -15.45 29.24 -7.01
C ASP A 185 -16.48 30.39 -6.97
N ASP A 186 -16.00 31.59 -6.64
CA ASP A 186 -16.84 32.80 -6.61
C ASP A 186 -17.01 33.41 -8.02
N HIS A 187 -16.42 32.77 -9.04
CA HIS A 187 -16.36 33.17 -10.44
C HIS A 187 -15.77 34.57 -10.66
N ASN A 188 -15.00 35.06 -9.70
CA ASN A 188 -14.35 36.35 -9.77
C ASN A 188 -12.84 36.18 -9.89
N ALA A 189 -12.36 36.21 -11.13
CA ALA A 189 -10.92 36.13 -11.42
C ALA A 189 -10.07 37.27 -10.80
N SER A 190 -10.69 38.29 -10.19
CA SER A 190 -9.98 39.37 -9.49
C SER A 190 -9.72 39.08 -8.01
N THR A 191 -10.25 37.99 -7.45
CA THR A 191 -10.09 37.58 -6.05
C THR A 191 -9.30 36.28 -5.94
N GLN A 192 -8.75 36.03 -4.75
CA GLN A 192 -8.13 34.75 -4.36
C GLN A 192 -8.96 34.06 -3.27
N HIS A 193 -10.26 34.35 -3.22
CA HIS A 193 -11.13 33.96 -2.13
C HIS A 193 -11.24 32.43 -2.00
N ASP A 194 -11.22 31.73 -3.13
CA ASP A 194 -11.44 30.30 -3.25
C ASP A 194 -10.19 29.51 -3.69
N THR A 195 -9.03 30.17 -3.79
CA THR A 195 -7.81 29.52 -4.29
C THR A 195 -7.11 28.65 -3.24
N ALA A 196 -7.39 28.86 -1.96
CA ALA A 196 -6.76 28.12 -0.88
C ALA A 196 -7.30 26.69 -0.76
N VAL A 197 -6.38 25.73 -0.69
CA VAL A 197 -6.66 24.32 -0.41
C VAL A 197 -6.29 24.01 1.04
N TYR A 198 -7.10 23.16 1.68
CA TYR A 198 -6.89 22.72 3.05
C TYR A 198 -6.94 21.20 3.15
N ALA A 199 -6.06 20.62 3.96
CA ALA A 199 -6.18 19.24 4.42
C ALA A 199 -6.92 19.21 5.76
N ILE A 200 -7.89 18.32 5.92
CA ILE A 200 -8.52 18.07 7.22
C ILE A 200 -7.69 17.02 7.96
N ASP A 201 -7.11 17.42 9.09
CA ASP A 201 -6.33 16.52 9.94
C ASP A 201 -7.23 15.56 10.75
N THR A 202 -6.63 14.55 11.36
CA THR A 202 -7.32 13.57 12.21
C THR A 202 -7.95 14.20 13.46
N SER A 203 -7.55 15.42 13.83
CA SER A 203 -8.16 16.21 14.91
C SER A 203 -9.34 17.07 14.44
N GLY A 204 -9.73 16.96 13.16
CA GLY A 204 -10.84 17.70 12.56
C GLY A 204 -10.55 19.17 12.28
N LYS A 205 -9.28 19.57 12.20
CA LYS A 205 -8.89 20.95 11.84
C LYS A 205 -8.52 21.04 10.38
N ARG A 206 -8.83 22.17 9.74
CA ARG A 206 -8.38 22.48 8.38
C ARG A 206 -6.99 23.11 8.42
N ARG A 207 -6.05 22.50 7.72
CA ARG A 207 -4.65 22.91 7.64
C ARG A 207 -4.36 23.48 6.25
N PRO A 208 -4.04 24.79 6.13
CA PRO A 208 -3.83 25.40 4.83
C PRO A 208 -2.50 24.97 4.21
N PHE A 209 -2.48 24.79 2.89
CA PHE A 209 -1.23 24.77 2.12
C PHE A 209 -0.82 26.21 1.80
N SER A 210 0.39 26.64 2.20
CA SER A 210 0.83 28.03 1.99
C SER A 210 1.02 28.38 0.50
N ASN A 211 1.31 27.39 -0.34
CA ASN A 211 1.52 27.55 -1.78
C ASN A 211 1.41 26.20 -2.51
N GLU A 212 1.45 26.24 -3.84
CA GLU A 212 1.39 25.06 -4.71
C GLU A 212 2.58 24.11 -4.52
N THR A 213 3.79 24.62 -4.22
CA THR A 213 4.98 23.78 -4.01
C THR A 213 4.81 22.87 -2.81
N ILE A 214 4.23 23.37 -1.72
CA ILE A 214 3.89 22.54 -0.56
C ILE A 214 2.78 21.57 -0.94
N TYR A 215 1.71 22.01 -1.61
CA TYR A 215 0.63 21.11 -2.02
C TYR A 215 1.14 19.92 -2.87
N PHE A 216 1.90 20.21 -3.93
CA PHE A 216 2.44 19.20 -4.84
C PHE A 216 3.55 18.35 -4.22
N SER A 217 4.06 18.72 -3.05
CA SER A 217 4.93 17.82 -2.27
C SER A 217 4.14 16.65 -1.66
N TRP A 218 2.84 16.83 -1.40
CA TRP A 218 1.95 15.82 -0.79
C TRP A 218 1.06 15.09 -1.80
N PHE A 219 0.63 15.75 -2.88
CA PHE A 219 -0.35 15.21 -3.83
C PHE A 219 0.05 15.48 -5.28
N ALA A 220 -0.32 14.57 -6.19
CA ALA A 220 0.03 14.69 -7.61
C ALA A 220 -0.76 15.78 -8.35
N ASP A 221 -2.03 15.94 -7.98
CA ASP A 221 -3.00 16.78 -8.69
C ASP A 221 -4.07 17.29 -7.72
N PHE A 222 -5.06 18.01 -8.25
CA PHE A 222 -6.18 18.55 -7.49
C PHE A 222 -7.46 17.71 -7.60
N ASP A 223 -7.42 16.53 -8.23
CA ASP A 223 -8.62 15.71 -8.49
C ASP A 223 -9.26 15.24 -7.18
N ALA A 224 -8.44 15.12 -6.14
CA ALA A 224 -8.87 14.73 -4.81
C ALA A 224 -9.53 15.86 -3.99
N VAL A 225 -9.49 17.11 -4.45
CA VAL A 225 -9.96 18.27 -3.70
C VAL A 225 -11.47 18.47 -3.84
N GLU A 226 -12.17 18.37 -2.72
CA GLU A 226 -13.60 18.63 -2.63
C GLU A 226 -13.89 20.12 -2.54
N THR A 227 -14.99 20.54 -3.17
CA THR A 227 -15.50 21.89 -3.01
C THR A 227 -16.56 21.92 -1.91
N ILE A 228 -16.42 22.79 -0.93
CA ILE A 228 -17.38 22.95 0.17
C ILE A 228 -17.90 24.40 0.29
N PRO A 229 -19.14 24.60 0.77
CA PRO A 229 -19.69 25.92 1.04
C PRO A 229 -18.96 26.68 2.17
N ALA A 230 -19.07 28.01 2.17
CA ALA A 230 -18.32 28.88 3.09
C ALA A 230 -18.70 28.70 4.57
N ASP A 231 -19.96 28.39 4.86
CA ASP A 231 -20.46 28.11 6.21
C ASP A 231 -19.89 26.79 6.76
N GLN A 232 -19.83 25.74 5.93
CA GLN A 232 -19.18 24.48 6.30
C GLN A 232 -17.68 24.67 6.53
N MET A 233 -17.01 25.39 5.63
CA MET A 233 -15.59 25.72 5.75
C MET A 233 -15.31 26.51 7.04
N ALA A 234 -16.18 27.47 7.39
CA ALA A 234 -16.05 28.28 8.61
C ALA A 234 -16.27 27.47 9.90
N ALA A 235 -17.09 26.42 9.86
CA ALA A 235 -17.33 25.54 11.01
C ALA A 235 -16.11 24.67 11.36
N ILE A 236 -15.19 24.45 10.41
CA ILE A 236 -13.98 23.66 10.63
C ILE A 236 -12.89 24.57 11.24
N PRO A 237 -12.36 24.25 12.44
CA PRO A 237 -11.32 25.07 13.08
C PRO A 237 -10.03 25.12 12.26
N LEU A 238 -9.36 26.27 12.25
CA LEU A 238 -8.08 26.44 11.56
C LEU A 238 -6.94 25.80 12.37
N GLY A 239 -6.15 24.94 11.72
CA GLY A 239 -4.93 24.35 12.26
C GLY A 239 -3.66 25.08 11.80
N ALA A 240 -2.51 24.52 12.18
CA ALA A 240 -1.23 24.96 11.62
C ALA A 240 -1.19 24.67 10.11
N ALA A 241 -0.44 25.47 9.34
CA ALA A 241 -0.25 25.18 7.92
C ALA A 241 0.46 23.84 7.71
N MET A 242 0.25 23.26 6.54
CA MET A 242 0.96 22.06 6.12
C MET A 242 2.44 22.38 5.89
N PRO A 243 3.38 21.58 6.42
CA PRO A 243 4.80 21.70 6.07
C PRO A 243 5.05 21.08 4.69
N MET A 244 6.24 21.30 4.13
CA MET A 244 6.75 20.48 3.04
C MET A 244 6.65 19.00 3.43
N HIS A 245 6.23 18.15 2.50
CA HIS A 245 6.12 16.71 2.74
C HIS A 245 7.49 16.13 3.13
N GLN A 246 7.50 15.34 4.19
CA GLN A 246 8.71 14.87 4.84
C GLN A 246 9.37 13.68 4.12
N GLY A 247 10.58 13.33 4.55
CA GLY A 247 11.35 12.19 4.04
C GLY A 247 12.07 12.53 2.74
N THR A 248 11.32 12.66 1.65
CA THR A 248 11.92 12.75 0.31
C THR A 248 12.35 14.16 -0.08
N TRP A 249 11.55 15.17 0.26
CA TRP A 249 11.80 16.53 -0.19
C TRP A 249 12.88 17.22 0.65
N LEU A 250 13.75 17.94 -0.05
CA LEU A 250 14.78 18.76 0.56
C LEU A 250 14.37 20.22 0.48
N VAL A 251 14.68 21.00 1.50
CA VAL A 251 14.35 22.42 1.54
C VAL A 251 15.58 23.27 1.80
N LYS A 252 15.51 24.50 1.31
CA LYS A 252 16.45 25.57 1.64
C LYS A 252 15.74 26.90 1.72
N ILE A 253 16.43 27.90 2.25
CA ILE A 253 16.03 29.30 2.17
C ILE A 253 17.07 30.05 1.35
N GLN A 254 16.63 30.99 0.52
CA GLN A 254 17.51 31.73 -0.41
C GLN A 254 18.67 32.48 0.28
N SER A 255 18.53 32.80 1.57
CA SER A 255 19.54 33.52 2.34
C SER A 255 20.77 32.68 2.73
N THR A 256 20.72 31.34 2.59
CA THR A 256 21.82 30.44 2.99
C THR A 256 22.03 29.33 1.96
N PRO A 257 23.26 28.82 1.78
CA PRO A 257 23.52 27.68 0.91
C PRO A 257 23.10 26.34 1.53
N ASP A 258 22.84 26.29 2.84
CA ASP A 258 22.48 25.06 3.55
C ASP A 258 21.19 24.43 3.01
N VAL A 259 21.22 23.11 2.86
CA VAL A 259 20.09 22.26 2.46
C VAL A 259 19.68 21.41 3.65
N TYR A 260 18.38 21.21 3.82
CA TYR A 260 17.79 20.50 4.93
C TYR A 260 16.87 19.40 4.44
N ALA A 261 16.99 18.20 4.99
CA ALA A 261 15.95 17.19 4.92
C ALA A 261 14.79 17.59 5.83
N VAL A 262 13.57 17.30 5.39
CA VAL A 262 12.35 17.57 6.15
C VAL A 262 11.90 16.28 6.81
N GLU A 263 11.73 16.29 8.12
CA GLU A 263 11.14 15.22 8.91
C GLU A 263 9.73 15.63 9.37
N GLN A 264 9.00 14.66 9.94
CA GLN A 264 7.62 14.83 10.40
C GLN A 264 7.42 16.12 11.23
N GLY A 265 6.30 16.80 10.99
CA GLY A 265 5.93 18.03 11.70
C GLY A 265 6.77 19.25 11.30
N GLY A 266 7.51 19.20 10.20
CA GLY A 266 8.34 20.31 9.72
C GLY A 266 9.66 20.44 10.50
N VAL A 267 10.21 19.32 10.96
CA VAL A 267 11.56 19.28 11.53
C VAL A 267 12.60 19.34 10.42
N LEU A 268 13.65 20.13 10.60
CA LEU A 268 14.73 20.28 9.61
C LEU A 268 16.02 19.65 10.12
N ARG A 269 16.56 18.74 9.32
CA ARG A 269 17.89 18.13 9.50
C ARG A 269 18.84 18.67 8.44
N ARG A 270 19.83 19.47 8.84
CA ARG A 270 20.80 20.01 7.89
C ARG A 270 21.60 18.87 7.27
N ILE A 271 21.77 18.87 5.95
CA ILE A 271 22.67 17.94 5.27
C ILE A 271 24.10 18.51 5.36
N PRO A 272 25.06 17.78 5.97
CA PRO A 272 26.40 18.32 6.23
C PRO A 272 27.19 18.71 4.98
N ASP A 273 27.10 17.88 3.93
CA ASP A 273 27.83 18.02 2.68
C ASP A 273 27.14 17.30 1.50
N GLU A 274 27.64 17.56 0.28
CA GLU A 274 27.12 16.97 -0.96
C GLU A 274 27.30 15.46 -1.03
N ASN A 275 28.37 14.91 -0.43
CA ASN A 275 28.56 13.46 -0.37
C ASN A 275 27.43 12.81 0.42
N THR A 276 27.01 13.42 1.53
CA THR A 276 25.89 12.98 2.34
C THR A 276 24.57 13.09 1.57
N ALA A 277 24.38 14.17 0.80
CA ALA A 277 23.20 14.32 -0.05
C ALA A 277 23.14 13.24 -1.14
N LEU A 278 24.24 13.04 -1.86
CA LEU A 278 24.40 11.99 -2.88
C LEU A 278 24.12 10.61 -2.30
N TYR A 279 24.61 10.37 -1.09
CA TYR A 279 24.49 9.09 -0.41
C TYR A 279 23.07 8.76 0.05
N TYR A 280 22.31 9.73 0.57
CA TYR A 280 20.95 9.48 1.08
C TYR A 280 19.84 9.76 0.07
N TYR A 281 20.09 10.59 -0.96
CA TYR A 281 19.06 11.06 -1.89
C TYR A 281 19.39 10.77 -3.36
N GLY A 282 20.52 10.12 -3.62
CA GLY A 282 20.98 9.73 -4.94
C GLY A 282 21.59 10.88 -5.76
N PRO A 283 22.05 10.60 -7.00
CA PRO A 283 22.68 11.61 -7.87
C PRO A 283 21.76 12.76 -8.25
N ASP A 284 20.45 12.54 -8.19
CA ASP A 284 19.42 13.52 -8.49
C ASP A 284 18.94 14.30 -7.25
N TRP A 285 19.64 14.22 -6.10
CA TRP A 285 19.25 14.91 -4.85
C TRP A 285 18.95 16.40 -5.06
N ALA A 286 19.71 17.09 -5.92
CA ALA A 286 19.54 18.51 -6.18
C ALA A 286 18.16 18.83 -6.81
N LYS A 287 17.57 17.89 -7.57
CA LYS A 287 16.21 18.03 -8.13
C LYS A 287 15.12 17.95 -7.06
N ARG A 288 15.44 17.45 -5.87
CA ARG A 288 14.53 17.36 -4.71
C ARG A 288 14.54 18.63 -3.85
N VAL A 289 15.50 19.53 -4.08
CA VAL A 289 15.61 20.77 -3.32
C VAL A 289 14.52 21.75 -3.76
N ARG A 290 13.81 22.33 -2.78
CA ARG A 290 12.79 23.36 -2.97
C ARG A 290 13.11 24.56 -2.09
N ASP A 291 12.96 25.76 -2.65
CA ASP A 291 13.09 26.99 -1.89
C ASP A 291 11.81 27.21 -1.06
N ILE A 292 11.98 27.44 0.23
CA ILE A 292 10.91 27.82 1.14
C ILE A 292 10.96 29.33 1.34
N ALA A 293 9.79 29.98 1.25
CA ALA A 293 9.68 31.41 1.46
C ALA A 293 10.16 31.80 2.88
N PRO A 294 10.84 32.94 3.05
CA PRO A 294 11.27 33.42 4.37
C PRO A 294 10.12 33.59 5.39
N THR A 295 8.88 33.76 4.91
CA THR A 295 7.67 33.86 5.73
C THR A 295 7.19 32.51 6.27
N ASP A 296 7.48 31.41 5.58
CA ASP A 296 7.14 30.05 6.01
C ASP A 296 8.27 29.43 6.86
N TRP A 297 9.52 29.87 6.67
CA TRP A 297 10.70 29.33 7.36
C TRP A 297 10.60 29.27 8.90
N PRO A 298 10.06 30.28 9.62
CA PRO A 298 9.93 30.24 11.08
C PRO A 298 8.97 29.16 11.60
N ARG A 299 8.18 28.52 10.72
CA ARG A 299 7.27 27.42 11.07
C ARG A 299 8.00 26.08 11.22
N TYR A 300 9.21 26.00 10.69
CA TYR A 300 10.04 24.80 10.75
C TYR A 300 10.92 24.80 11.98
N THR A 301 11.15 23.61 12.54
CA THR A 301 12.01 23.43 13.73
C THR A 301 13.33 22.80 13.33
N LYS A 302 14.42 23.57 13.38
CA LYS A 302 15.76 23.01 13.17
C LYS A 302 16.15 22.11 14.33
N ARG A 303 16.68 20.92 14.00
CA ARG A 303 17.26 19.96 14.95
C ARG A 303 18.70 19.65 14.54
N ASP A 304 19.29 18.65 15.17
CA ASP A 304 20.65 18.20 14.85
C ASP A 304 20.76 17.85 13.37
N ASP A 305 21.94 18.05 12.79
CA ASP A 305 22.25 17.69 11.41
C ASP A 305 21.89 16.23 11.11
N LEU A 306 21.59 15.94 9.84
CA LEU A 306 21.29 14.59 9.39
C LEU A 306 22.49 13.69 9.71
N SER A 307 22.23 12.61 10.45
CA SER A 307 23.25 11.64 10.81
C SER A 307 23.42 10.59 9.70
N SER A 308 24.08 9.48 9.97
CA SER A 308 24.32 8.43 8.98
C SER A 308 23.09 7.57 8.67
N VAL A 309 21.89 8.16 8.64
CA VAL A 309 20.62 7.50 8.32
C VAL A 309 19.78 8.38 7.38
N HIS A 310 18.83 7.75 6.68
CA HIS A 310 17.78 8.46 5.97
C HIS A 310 16.98 9.30 6.96
N ALA A 311 16.50 10.45 6.51
CA ALA A 311 15.52 11.21 7.29
C ALA A 311 14.27 10.34 7.48
N ASP A 312 13.63 10.45 8.64
CA ASP A 312 12.36 9.78 8.87
C ASP A 312 11.37 10.14 7.77
N ASP A 313 10.59 9.13 7.36
CA ASP A 313 9.63 9.12 6.25
C ASP A 313 10.19 9.07 4.84
N SER A 314 11.48 8.80 4.68
CA SER A 314 12.05 8.58 3.35
C SER A 314 11.41 7.39 2.65
N LEU A 315 11.01 7.57 1.39
CA LEU A 315 10.73 6.47 0.47
C LEU A 315 11.96 6.17 -0.35
N VAL A 316 12.41 4.92 -0.31
CA VAL A 316 13.63 4.50 -0.99
C VAL A 316 13.35 3.24 -1.78
N ARG A 317 13.75 3.23 -3.05
CA ARG A 317 13.73 2.03 -3.88
C ARG A 317 15.11 1.37 -3.85
N ASP A 318 15.12 0.09 -3.51
CA ASP A 318 16.33 -0.72 -3.44
C ASP A 318 16.77 -1.24 -4.82
N GLN A 319 17.90 -1.95 -4.85
CA GLN A 319 18.46 -2.54 -6.07
C GLN A 319 17.57 -3.60 -6.74
N ASN A 320 16.62 -4.17 -6.00
CA ASN A 320 15.65 -5.15 -6.49
C ASN A 320 14.33 -4.49 -6.92
N PHE A 321 14.33 -3.15 -7.02
CA PHE A 321 13.16 -2.32 -7.35
C PHE A 321 12.05 -2.37 -6.30
N VAL A 322 12.34 -2.83 -5.08
CA VAL A 322 11.38 -2.83 -3.98
C VAL A 322 11.37 -1.45 -3.33
N VAL A 323 10.18 -0.89 -3.11
CA VAL A 323 10.00 0.40 -2.44
C VAL A 323 9.87 0.18 -0.94
N TRP A 324 10.60 0.98 -0.17
CA TRP A 324 10.66 0.93 1.28
C TRP A 324 10.35 2.29 1.88
N HIS A 325 9.49 2.33 2.89
CA HIS A 325 9.26 3.47 3.75
C HIS A 325 10.08 3.32 5.03
N ILE A 326 10.96 4.28 5.29
CA ILE A 326 11.86 4.30 6.44
C ILE A 326 11.31 5.25 7.49
N ARG A 327 11.12 4.78 8.72
CA ARG A 327 10.65 5.60 9.84
C ARG A 327 11.14 5.03 11.16
N ASN A 328 11.56 5.87 12.10
CA ASN A 328 12.03 5.47 13.43
C ASN A 328 13.12 4.39 13.39
N GLY A 329 13.98 4.44 12.35
CA GLY A 329 15.04 3.46 12.15
C GLY A 329 14.58 2.05 11.76
N VAL A 330 13.34 1.87 11.32
CA VAL A 330 12.87 0.63 10.68
C VAL A 330 12.48 0.90 9.22
N LYS A 331 12.51 -0.14 8.39
CA LYS A 331 11.96 -0.09 7.03
C LYS A 331 10.72 -0.95 6.88
N ARG A 332 9.77 -0.52 6.06
CA ARG A 332 8.58 -1.28 5.68
C ARG A 332 8.43 -1.26 4.16
N GLN A 333 8.18 -2.41 3.55
CA GLN A 333 7.96 -2.49 2.11
C GLN A 333 6.62 -1.85 1.75
N ILE A 334 6.60 -1.02 0.70
CA ILE A 334 5.38 -0.60 0.02
C ILE A 334 5.30 -1.39 -1.29
N PRO A 335 4.23 -2.16 -1.53
CA PRO A 335 4.02 -2.84 -2.79
C PRO A 335 3.87 -1.84 -3.94
N GLU A 336 4.48 -2.13 -5.09
CA GLU A 336 4.43 -1.24 -6.26
C GLU A 336 2.99 -0.92 -6.68
N ASN A 337 2.09 -1.91 -6.63
CA ASN A 337 0.66 -1.75 -6.95
C ASN A 337 -0.08 -0.83 -5.97
N ASP A 338 0.44 -0.63 -4.77
CA ASP A 338 -0.18 0.20 -3.73
C ASP A 338 0.43 1.61 -3.65
N LEU A 339 1.47 1.92 -4.43
CA LEU A 339 2.05 3.27 -4.45
C LEU A 339 1.01 4.32 -4.86
N ALA A 340 0.23 4.02 -5.90
CA ALA A 340 -0.85 4.90 -6.37
C ALA A 340 -1.95 5.06 -5.32
N PHE A 341 -2.23 4.00 -4.54
CA PHE A 341 -3.18 4.05 -3.44
C PHE A 341 -2.75 5.10 -2.42
N TYR A 342 -1.48 5.13 -1.99
CA TYR A 342 -0.95 6.16 -1.08
C TYR A 342 -0.64 7.51 -1.73
N GLY A 343 -1.02 7.72 -3.00
CA GLY A 343 -0.67 8.94 -3.74
C GLY A 343 0.83 9.16 -3.87
N VAL A 344 1.63 8.08 -3.79
CA VAL A 344 3.08 8.12 -3.94
C VAL A 344 3.40 8.22 -5.42
N ASN A 345 3.99 9.34 -5.80
CA ASN A 345 4.52 9.54 -7.15
C ASN A 345 5.94 9.00 -7.24
N ASP A 346 6.32 8.52 -8.42
CA ASP A 346 7.66 7.98 -8.65
C ASP A 346 8.78 9.02 -8.40
N GLU A 347 8.49 10.31 -8.61
CA GLU A 347 9.41 11.41 -8.26
C GLU A 347 9.69 11.50 -6.75
N THR A 348 8.77 11.05 -5.91
CA THR A 348 8.91 11.02 -4.45
C THR A 348 9.71 9.81 -3.96
N ILE A 349 10.10 8.90 -4.84
CA ILE A 349 10.87 7.73 -4.49
C ILE A 349 12.35 8.04 -4.68
N ILE A 350 13.16 7.85 -3.64
CA ILE A 350 14.61 7.99 -3.71
C ILE A 350 15.18 6.74 -4.38
N TYR A 351 15.79 6.94 -5.54
CA TYR A 351 16.45 5.87 -6.27
C TYR A 351 17.86 5.68 -5.78
N HIS A 352 18.13 4.53 -5.18
CA HIS A 352 19.49 4.12 -4.88
C HIS A 352 20.15 3.49 -6.11
N LEU A 353 20.69 4.32 -7.00
CA LEU A 353 21.57 3.83 -8.06
C LEU A 353 23.00 3.75 -7.53
N PHE A 354 23.33 2.74 -6.74
CA PHE A 354 24.74 2.41 -6.57
C PHE A 354 25.21 1.67 -7.81
N SER A 355 26.18 2.26 -8.52
CA SER A 355 26.85 1.56 -9.60
C SER A 355 27.42 0.25 -9.04
N SER A 356 27.40 -0.82 -9.84
CA SER A 356 28.01 -2.12 -9.56
C SER A 356 29.51 -2.09 -9.23
N THR A 357 30.12 -0.90 -9.10
CA THR A 357 31.55 -0.67 -8.92
C THR A 357 31.98 -0.34 -7.49
N ASN A 358 31.05 -0.17 -6.53
CA ASN A 358 31.42 0.06 -5.12
C ASN A 358 30.73 -0.91 -4.13
N PRO A 359 31.15 -2.18 -4.09
CA PRO A 359 30.57 -3.22 -3.24
C PRO A 359 30.84 -3.06 -1.73
N SER A 360 31.52 -1.98 -1.30
CA SER A 360 31.77 -1.69 0.12
C SER A 360 30.59 -1.00 0.82
N LEU A 361 29.60 -0.55 0.05
CA LEU A 361 28.36 0.02 0.53
C LEU A 361 27.29 -1.07 0.44
N ILE A 362 27.08 -1.76 1.57
CA ILE A 362 25.86 -2.56 1.77
C ILE A 362 24.66 -1.66 1.46
N ASP A 363 23.60 -2.22 0.87
CA ASP A 363 22.35 -1.50 0.68
C ASP A 363 21.93 -0.90 2.04
N LEU A 364 21.95 0.43 2.15
CA LEU A 364 21.65 1.08 3.42
C LEU A 364 20.21 0.82 3.86
N ILE A 365 19.33 0.52 2.90
CA ILE A 365 17.98 0.09 3.19
C ILE A 365 18.04 -1.21 3.99
N ASP A 366 18.89 -2.17 3.61
CA ASP A 366 19.11 -3.42 4.37
C ASP A 366 19.78 -3.23 5.74
N SER A 367 20.38 -2.07 6.01
CA SER A 367 20.90 -1.75 7.34
C SER A 367 19.79 -1.41 8.36
N TYR A 368 18.56 -1.15 7.90
CA TYR A 368 17.40 -0.97 8.77
C TYR A 368 16.72 -2.32 9.04
N PRO A 369 16.38 -2.63 10.31
CA PRO A 369 15.50 -3.76 10.60
C PRO A 369 14.15 -3.59 9.92
N ILE A 370 13.60 -4.71 9.46
CA ILE A 370 12.25 -4.77 8.88
C ILE A 370 11.23 -4.55 10.01
N GLY A 371 10.34 -3.57 9.83
CA GLY A 371 9.23 -3.29 10.73
C GLY A 371 8.07 -4.29 10.58
N MET A 372 7.07 -4.22 11.46
CA MET A 372 5.85 -5.05 11.35
C MET A 372 5.16 -4.83 9.99
N MET A 373 4.53 -5.89 9.45
CA MET A 373 4.07 -5.99 8.06
C MET A 373 3.19 -4.82 7.59
N TYR A 374 3.32 -4.52 6.30
CA TYR A 374 2.38 -3.76 5.48
C TYR A 374 0.93 -4.23 5.68
N ASP A 375 0.10 -3.36 6.25
CA ASP A 375 -1.36 -3.41 6.14
C ASP A 375 -1.73 -2.28 5.17
N ARG A 376 -2.49 -2.58 4.11
CA ARG A 376 -2.96 -1.56 3.15
C ARG A 376 -3.72 -0.45 3.86
N PHE A 377 -4.33 -0.75 5.01
CA PHE A 377 -5.09 0.17 5.82
C PHE A 377 -4.26 0.86 6.94
N ASP A 378 -3.00 0.49 7.12
CA ASP A 378 -2.03 1.22 7.95
C ASP A 378 -1.23 2.16 7.04
N ASP A 379 -1.54 3.46 7.09
CA ASP A 379 -0.79 4.48 6.35
C ASP A 379 0.65 4.65 6.88
N PHE A 380 1.04 3.87 7.89
CA PHE A 380 2.27 3.97 8.63
C PHE A 380 2.52 5.41 9.10
N GLY A 381 1.44 6.16 9.35
CA GLY A 381 1.39 7.58 9.67
C GLY A 381 1.94 8.51 8.60
N TRP A 382 1.90 8.12 7.33
CA TRP A 382 2.27 8.94 6.18
C TRP A 382 1.58 10.30 6.19
N TYR A 383 0.31 10.33 6.60
CA TYR A 383 -0.49 11.55 6.76
C TYR A 383 -0.61 12.02 8.21
N ASN A 384 0.25 11.55 9.11
CA ASN A 384 0.32 12.09 10.48
C ASN A 384 1.08 13.41 10.46
N PHE A 385 0.33 14.51 10.38
CA PHE A 385 0.86 15.87 10.41
C PHE A 385 0.32 16.68 11.58
#